data_AF-A0A5E4I8Z7-F1
#
_entry.id   AF-A0A5E4I8Z7-F1
#
_cell.length_a   1.000
_cell.length_b   1.000
_cell.length_c   1.000
_cell.angle_alpha   90.00
_cell.angle_beta   90.00
_cell.angle_gamma   90.00
#
_symmetry.space_group_name_H-M   'P 1'
#
loop_
_entity.id
_entity.type
_entity.pdbx_description
1 polymer ?
#
loop_
_entity_poly.entity_id
_entity_poly.type
_entity_poly.pdbx_seq_one_letter_code
_entity_poly.pdbx_strand_id
1 'polypeptide(L)'
;MFTIIANLLDVPPPTRSIPLSLAKMYLSFIQWSNKRKEIDDFVMHTSLIDTMKTNRAYTNAKAKKILGFTPRYSFKDGIKKTIEWYKEKNLL
;
A
#
# COMPACT_ATOMS: atom_id res chain seq x y z
N MET A 1 2.69 -5.75 7.54
CA MET A 1 1.73 -4.66 7.22
C MET A 1 0.32 -5.21 7.00
N PHE A 2 0.11 -6.07 5.99
CA PHE A 2 -1.22 -6.61 5.66
C PHE A 2 -1.92 -7.35 6.81
N THR A 3 -1.17 -8.09 7.64
CA THR A 3 -1.71 -8.76 8.83
C THR A 3 -2.23 -7.80 9.89
N ILE A 4 -1.57 -6.64 10.09
CA ILE A 4 -2.03 -5.62 11.04
C ILE A 4 -3.35 -5.02 10.58
N ILE A 5 -3.47 -4.72 9.28
CA ILE A 5 -4.70 -4.16 8.69
C ILE A 5 -5.82 -5.20 8.74
N ALA A 6 -5.56 -6.44 8.34
CA ALA A 6 -6.54 -7.52 8.38
C ALA A 6 -7.09 -7.77 9.79
N ASN A 7 -6.21 -7.81 10.80
CA ASN A 7 -6.61 -7.94 12.21
C ASN A 7 -7.40 -6.73 12.73
N LEU A 8 -7.11 -5.52 12.25
CA LEU A 8 -7.86 -4.31 12.65
C LEU A 8 -9.25 -4.23 12.00
N LEU A 9 -9.41 -4.86 10.84
CA LEU A 9 -10.68 -4.93 10.10
C LEU A 9 -11.46 -6.22 10.38
N ASP A 10 -10.92 -7.13 11.19
CA ASP A 10 -11.49 -8.45 11.48
C ASP A 10 -11.77 -9.29 10.22
N VAL A 11 -10.88 -9.19 9.22
CA VAL A 11 -10.95 -9.94 7.96
C VAL A 11 -9.81 -10.95 7.85
N PRO A 12 -10.02 -12.09 7.17
CA PRO A 12 -8.96 -13.08 6.99
C PRO A 12 -7.79 -12.46 6.20
N PRO A 13 -6.53 -12.65 6.65
CA PRO A 13 -5.37 -12.12 5.93
C PRO A 13 -5.24 -12.79 4.55
N PRO A 14 -4.75 -12.05 3.54
CA PRO A 14 -4.53 -12.62 2.22
C PRO A 14 -3.43 -13.70 2.29
N THR A 15 -3.76 -14.92 1.87
CA THR A 15 -2.85 -16.08 1.92
C THR A 15 -2.23 -16.44 0.57
N ARG A 16 -2.82 -15.96 -0.53
CA ARG A 16 -2.38 -16.29 -1.89
C ARG A 16 -1.48 -15.20 -2.44
N SER A 17 -0.50 -15.61 -3.22
CA SER A 17 0.40 -14.70 -3.95
C SER A 17 0.34 -15.01 -5.44
N ILE A 18 0.45 -13.97 -6.27
CA ILE A 18 0.45 -14.09 -7.72
C ILE A 18 1.90 -13.97 -8.22
N PRO A 19 2.34 -14.82 -9.16
CA PRO A 19 3.65 -14.66 -9.80
C PRO A 19 3.80 -13.28 -10.44
N LEU A 20 4.96 -12.65 -10.25
CA LEU A 20 5.21 -11.28 -10.74
C LEU A 20 5.10 -11.16 -12.26
N SER A 21 5.48 -12.21 -13.00
CA SER A 21 5.35 -12.26 -14.46
C SER A 21 3.90 -12.16 -14.89
N LEU A 22 3.00 -12.90 -14.24
CA LEU A 22 1.57 -12.88 -14.53
C LEU A 22 0.97 -11.51 -14.20
N ALA A 23 1.35 -10.91 -13.07
CA ALA A 23 0.92 -9.57 -12.70
C ALA A 23 1.38 -8.50 -13.71
N LYS A 24 2.63 -8.57 -14.19
CA LYS A 24 3.15 -7.66 -15.22
C LYS A 24 2.44 -7.82 -16.56
N MET A 25 2.14 -9.06 -16.97
CA MET A 25 1.39 -9.35 -18.19
C MET A 25 -0.05 -8.79 -18.13
N TYR A 26 -0.71 -8.95 -16.99
CA TYR A 26 -2.04 -8.39 -16.80
C TYR A 26 -2.02 -6.85 -16.88
N LEU A 27 -1.11 -6.21 -16.15
CA LEU A 27 -1.00 -4.75 -16.15
C LEU A 27 -0.55 -4.17 -17.49
N SER A 28 0.26 -4.87 -18.28
CA SER A 28 0.64 -4.40 -19.62
C SER A 28 -0.57 -4.35 -20.55
N PHE A 29 -1.48 -5.33 -20.45
CA PHE A 29 -2.74 -5.32 -21.19
C PHE A 29 -3.67 -4.18 -20.76
N ILE A 30 -3.82 -3.97 -19.45
CA ILE A 30 -4.64 -2.86 -18.92
C ILE A 30 -4.04 -1.52 -19.31
N GLN A 31 -2.72 -1.33 -19.16
CA GLN A 31 -2.03 -0.10 -19.54
C GLN A 31 -2.20 0.21 -21.04
N TRP A 32 -2.12 -0.81 -21.90
CA TRP A 32 -2.39 -0.64 -23.33
C TRP A 32 -3.84 -0.25 -23.62
N SER A 33 -4.80 -0.88 -22.95
CA SER A 33 -6.22 -0.52 -23.04
C SER A 33 -6.47 0.92 -22.56
N ASN A 34 -5.94 1.31 -21.40
CA ASN A 34 -6.13 2.62 -20.81
C ASN A 34 -5.51 3.74 -21.66
N LYS A 35 -4.31 3.49 -22.23
CA LYS A 35 -3.69 4.43 -23.18
C LYS A 35 -4.57 4.69 -24.40
N ARG A 36 -5.32 3.69 -24.88
CA ARG A 36 -6.25 3.86 -26.01
C ARG A 36 -7.56 4.57 -25.63
N LYS A 37 -7.89 4.60 -24.34
CA LYS A 37 -9.08 5.29 -23.80
C LYS A 37 -8.76 6.67 -23.22
N GLU A 38 -7.51 7.12 -23.33
CA GLU A 38 -7.00 8.36 -22.73
C GLU A 38 -7.26 8.45 -21.21
N ILE A 39 -7.31 7.29 -20.54
CA ILE A 39 -7.46 7.19 -19.09
C ILE A 39 -6.05 7.15 -18.48
N ASP A 40 -5.70 8.18 -17.73
CA ASP A 40 -4.47 8.21 -16.94
C ASP A 40 -4.74 7.64 -15.54
N ASP A 41 -4.48 6.34 -15.37
CA ASP A 41 -4.66 5.64 -14.10
C ASP A 41 -3.30 5.25 -13.51
N PHE A 42 -2.85 6.05 -12.55
CA PHE A 42 -1.60 5.84 -11.82
C PHE A 42 -1.49 4.44 -11.19
N VAL A 43 -2.61 3.81 -10.81
CA VAL A 43 -2.62 2.52 -10.13
C VAL A 43 -2.41 1.38 -11.13
N MET A 44 -2.79 1.55 -12.40
CA MET A 44 -2.80 0.47 -13.37
C MET A 44 -1.59 0.49 -14.33
N HIS A 45 -0.41 0.82 -13.80
CA HIS A 45 0.85 0.79 -14.55
C HIS A 45 1.77 -0.37 -14.15
N THR A 46 2.54 -0.87 -15.11
CA THR A 46 3.57 -1.89 -14.88
C THR A 46 4.64 -1.48 -13.85
N SER A 47 4.93 -0.18 -13.73
CA SER A 47 5.84 0.39 -12.72
C SER A 47 5.34 0.22 -11.28
N LEU A 48 4.04 0.02 -11.07
CA LEU A 48 3.48 -0.28 -9.75
C LEU A 48 4.05 -1.58 -9.20
N ILE A 49 4.28 -2.59 -10.06
CA ILE A 49 4.84 -3.89 -9.63
C ILE A 49 6.23 -3.72 -9.04
N ASP A 50 7.08 -2.93 -9.69
CA ASP A 50 8.44 -2.69 -9.21
C ASP A 50 8.41 -1.84 -7.92
N THR A 51 7.44 -0.94 -7.80
CA THR A 51 7.20 -0.18 -6.58
C THR A 51 6.73 -1.07 -5.43
N MET A 52 5.80 -2.00 -5.66
CA MET A 52 5.26 -2.92 -4.65
C MET A 52 6.27 -3.99 -4.23
N LYS A 53 7.15 -4.42 -5.15
CA LYS A 53 8.24 -5.37 -4.85
C LYS A 53 9.28 -4.77 -3.92
N THR A 54 9.56 -3.48 -4.04
CA THR A 54 10.64 -2.83 -3.31
C THR A 54 10.23 -2.56 -1.86
N ASN A 55 10.92 -3.19 -0.91
CA ASN A 55 10.72 -2.90 0.51
C ASN A 55 11.29 -1.52 0.85
N ARG A 56 10.39 -0.55 1.09
CA ARG A 56 10.73 0.83 1.50
C ARG A 56 10.50 1.07 3.00
N ALA A 57 10.61 0.03 3.82
CA ALA A 57 10.57 0.17 5.27
C ALA A 57 11.90 0.74 5.78
N TYR A 58 11.93 2.04 6.02
CA TYR A 58 13.11 2.73 6.58
C TYR A 58 13.03 2.83 8.10
N THR A 59 14.19 2.95 8.74
CA THR A 59 14.27 3.23 10.18
C THR A 59 14.33 4.74 10.43
N ASN A 60 13.72 5.18 11.53
CA ASN A 60 13.82 6.57 12.00
C ASN A 60 14.92 6.76 13.05
N ALA A 61 15.82 5.79 13.23
CA ALA A 61 16.85 5.80 14.27
C ALA A 61 17.76 7.02 14.18
N LYS A 62 18.17 7.41 12.96
CA LYS A 62 18.99 8.60 12.73
C LYS A 62 18.28 9.89 13.16
N ALA A 63 16.99 10.02 12.83
CA ALA A 63 16.20 11.17 13.24
C ALA A 63 16.03 11.26 14.75
N LYS A 64 15.81 10.12 15.43
CA LYS A 64 15.76 10.05 16.91
C LYS A 64 17.07 10.54 17.54
N LYS A 65 18.21 10.07 17.00
CA LYS A 65 19.54 10.39 17.53
C LYS A 65 19.94 11.86 17.32
N ILE A 66 19.72 12.39 16.12
CA ILE A 66 20.25 13.71 15.72
C ILE A 66 19.26 14.83 16.05
N LEU A 67 17.96 14.59 15.84
CA LEU A 67 16.93 15.62 15.94
C LEU A 67 16.10 15.52 17.23
N GLY A 68 16.39 14.55 18.11
CA GLY A 68 15.54 14.25 19.27
C GLY A 68 14.13 13.81 18.87
N PHE A 69 13.94 13.34 17.63
CA PHE A 69 12.62 13.02 17.10
C PHE A 69 11.93 11.95 17.94
N THR A 70 10.75 12.25 18.47
CA THR A 70 9.93 11.29 19.20
C THR A 70 8.60 11.11 18.47
N PRO A 71 8.35 9.96 17.84
CA PRO A 71 7.11 9.75 17.10
C PRO A 71 5.91 9.77 18.04
N ARG A 72 4.97 10.68 17.79
CA ARG A 72 3.74 10.82 18.58
C ARG A 72 2.80 9.61 18.46
N TYR A 73 2.86 8.89 17.33
CA TYR A 73 2.01 7.75 17.04
C TYR A 73 2.86 6.56 16.62
N SER A 74 2.46 5.37 17.06
CA SER A 74 2.99 4.13 16.47
C SER A 74 2.36 3.88 15.10
N PHE A 75 2.96 2.98 14.32
CA PHE A 75 2.39 2.55 13.05
C PHE A 75 0.96 1.98 13.22
N LYS A 76 0.73 1.20 14.29
CA LYS A 76 -0.58 0.61 14.59
C LYS A 76 -1.62 1.70 14.92
N ASP A 77 -1.24 2.71 15.70
CA ASP A 77 -2.13 3.82 16.05
C ASP A 77 -2.52 4.64 14.82
N GLY A 78 -1.54 4.90 13.94
CA GLY A 78 -1.77 5.62 12.69
C GLY A 78 -2.78 4.89 11.81
N ILE A 79 -2.58 3.60 11.56
CA ILE A 79 -3.51 2.79 10.75
C ILE A 79 -4.90 2.73 11.37
N LYS A 80 -5.01 2.59 12.69
CA LYS A 80 -6.31 2.57 13.38
C LYS A 80 -7.10 3.86 13.12
N LYS A 81 -6.46 5.02 13.30
CA LYS A 81 -7.07 6.33 13.03
C LYS A 81 -7.49 6.49 11.57
N THR A 82 -6.67 6.00 10.64
CA THR A 82 -7.02 6.03 9.22
C THR A 82 -8.24 5.16 8.94
N ILE A 83 -8.32 3.95 9.49
CA ILE A 83 -9.51 3.07 9.33
C ILE A 83 -10.77 3.75 9.88
N GLU A 84 -10.69 4.36 11.06
CA GLU A 84 -11.81 5.11 11.66
C GLU A 84 -12.30 6.21 10.72
N TRP A 85 -11.38 7.01 10.16
CA TRP A 85 -11.72 8.05 9.18
C TRP A 85 -12.39 7.49 7.93
N TYR A 86 -11.91 6.35 7.40
CA TYR A 86 -12.52 5.72 6.23
C TYR A 86 -13.97 5.25 6.52
N LYS A 87 -14.23 4.73 7.72
CA LYS A 87 -15.58 4.35 8.16
C LYS A 87 -16.49 5.56 8.26
N GLU A 88 -16.02 6.67 8.85
CA GLU A 88 -16.79 7.93 8.94
C GLU A 88 -17.16 8.49 7.57
N LYS A 89 -16.33 8.24 6.55
CA LYS A 89 -16.57 8.67 5.17
C LYS A 89 -17.40 7.69 4.34
N ASN A 90 -17.84 6.56 4.90
CA ASN A 90 -18.50 5.47 4.18
C ASN A 90 -17.69 5.00 2.95
N LEU A 91 -16.36 4.91 3.10
CA LEU A 91 -15.44 4.41 2.08
C LEU A 91 -15.01 2.94 2.32
N LEU A 92 -15.56 2.32 3.36
CA LEU A 92 -15.33 0.92 3.77
C LEU A 92 -16.66 0.18 3.88
#